data_AF-A0ABD1Q3G8-F1
#
_entry.id   AF-A0ABD1Q3G8-F1
#
_cell.length_a   1.000
_cell.length_b   1.000
_cell.length_c   1.000
_cell.angle_alpha   90.00
_cell.angle_beta   90.00
_cell.angle_gamma   90.00
#
_symmetry.space_group_name_H-M   'P 1'
#
loop_
_entity.id
_entity.type
_entity.pdbx_description
1 polymer ?
#
loop_
_entity_poly.entity_id
_entity_poly.type
_entity_poly.pdbx_seq_one_letter_code
_entity_poly.pdbx_strand_id
1 'polypeptide(L)'
;MLFSDKYILRKWTKNANQAPVFDPTTGLSVDNSSGQYLMSRHGMFAHVASELVDDASLIDAGIIFLLGEFQSLRICIKDTDSGGDIGMSRNKTSEETQVVRNPNLVRAKRCGKRLKSEKALSQSSRQCRACGNSEHDKRTCPTLQNR
;
A
#
# COMPACT_ATOMS: atom_id res chain seq x y z
N MET A 1 16.69 -1.86 27.29
CA MET A 1 16.11 -3.22 27.21
C MET A 1 16.50 -3.82 25.88
N LEU A 2 17.49 -4.72 25.87
CA LEU A 2 17.84 -5.51 24.68
C LEU A 2 16.95 -6.76 24.68
N PHE A 3 16.25 -7.01 23.58
CA PHE A 3 15.49 -8.25 23.42
C PHE A 3 16.46 -9.41 23.16
N SER A 4 16.14 -10.60 23.66
CA SER A 4 16.93 -11.81 23.41
C SER A 4 16.98 -12.12 21.91
N ASP A 5 18.14 -12.48 21.39
CA ASP A 5 18.34 -12.86 19.99
C ASP A 5 17.38 -13.97 19.55
N LYS A 6 16.99 -14.87 20.47
CA LYS A 6 15.99 -15.91 20.22
C LYS A 6 14.61 -15.35 19.89
N TYR A 7 14.22 -14.23 20.51
CA TYR A 7 12.96 -13.54 20.22
C TYR A 7 13.00 -12.84 18.86
N ILE A 8 14.11 -12.19 18.55
CA ILE A 8 14.31 -11.53 17.26
C ILE A 8 14.25 -12.58 16.15
N LEU A 9 15.07 -13.63 16.25
CA LEU A 9 15.11 -14.72 15.27
C LEU A 9 13.71 -15.32 15.06
N ARG A 10 13.02 -15.72 16.14
CA ARG A 10 11.67 -16.31 16.06
C ARG A 10 10.63 -15.36 15.47
N LYS A 11 10.78 -14.04 15.67
CA LYS A 11 9.89 -13.04 15.06
C LYS A 11 10.12 -12.92 13.56
N TRP A 12 11.36 -12.92 13.11
CA TRP A 12 11.71 -12.80 11.70
C TRP A 12 11.51 -14.10 10.91
N THR A 13 11.63 -15.26 11.55
CA THR A 13 11.43 -16.57 10.91
C THR A 13 10.03 -17.14 11.07
N LYS A 14 9.11 -16.46 11.80
CA LYS A 14 7.77 -16.98 12.15
C LYS A 14 6.97 -17.47 10.95
N ASN A 15 7.12 -16.79 9.80
CA ASN A 15 6.40 -17.12 8.57
C ASN A 15 7.35 -17.58 7.44
N ALA A 16 8.66 -17.67 7.68
CA ALA A 16 9.63 -18.07 6.67
C ALA A 16 9.48 -19.55 6.25
N ASN A 17 8.88 -20.37 7.13
CA ASN A 17 8.63 -21.79 6.88
C ASN A 17 7.19 -22.08 6.41
N GLN A 18 6.36 -21.06 6.19
CA GLN A 18 5.08 -21.25 5.51
C GLN A 18 5.36 -21.32 4.01
N ALA A 19 5.99 -22.42 3.59
CA ALA A 19 6.04 -22.77 2.18
C ALA A 19 4.59 -22.91 1.72
N PRO A 20 4.14 -22.13 0.71
CA PRO A 20 2.85 -22.38 0.11
C PRO A 20 2.92 -23.78 -0.49
N VAL A 21 2.07 -24.69 -0.01
CA VAL A 21 1.94 -26.01 -0.60
C VAL A 21 1.20 -25.81 -1.91
N PHE A 22 1.94 -25.83 -3.01
CA PHE A 22 1.40 -25.74 -4.36
C PHE A 22 0.94 -27.13 -4.80
N ASP A 23 -0.32 -27.26 -5.21
CA ASP A 23 -0.78 -28.41 -5.97
C ASP A 23 -0.10 -28.39 -7.35
N PRO A 24 0.69 -29.41 -7.74
CA PRO A 24 1.43 -29.45 -9.00
C PRO A 24 0.51 -29.51 -10.24
N THR A 25 -0.79 -29.80 -10.06
CA THR A 25 -1.76 -29.92 -11.15
C THR A 25 -2.59 -28.66 -11.38
N THR A 26 -2.68 -27.76 -10.38
CA THR A 26 -3.54 -26.55 -10.47
C THR A 26 -2.82 -25.27 -10.03
N GLY A 27 -1.63 -25.36 -9.43
CA GLY A 27 -0.84 -24.20 -8.98
C GLY A 27 -1.44 -23.42 -7.80
N LEU A 28 -2.44 -23.98 -7.10
CA LEU A 28 -3.16 -23.28 -6.04
C LEU A 28 -2.73 -23.73 -4.63
N SER A 29 -2.65 -22.76 -3.71
CA SER A 29 -2.46 -22.93 -2.26
C SER A 29 -3.83 -22.94 -1.56
N VAL A 30 -4.10 -23.95 -0.74
CA VAL A 30 -5.33 -24.10 0.06
C VAL A 30 -5.25 -23.22 1.32
N ASP A 31 -5.33 -21.89 1.15
CA ASP A 31 -5.58 -20.94 2.24
C ASP A 31 -6.36 -19.76 1.65
N ASN A 32 -7.55 -19.53 2.19
CA ASN A 32 -8.58 -18.64 1.64
C ASN A 32 -8.40 -17.16 2.05
N SER A 33 -7.19 -16.73 2.36
CA SER A 33 -6.92 -15.32 2.69
C SER A 33 -6.76 -14.46 1.42
N SER A 34 -7.79 -13.66 1.14
CA SER A 34 -7.95 -12.84 -0.08
C SER A 34 -6.72 -12.01 -0.51
N GLY A 35 -5.94 -11.49 0.45
CA GLY A 35 -4.71 -10.73 0.16
C GLY A 35 -3.51 -11.61 -0.25
N GLN A 36 -3.47 -12.87 0.19
CA GLN A 36 -2.42 -13.82 -0.16
C GLN A 36 -2.60 -14.30 -1.60
N TYR A 37 -3.85 -14.45 -2.05
CA TYR A 37 -4.20 -14.86 -3.40
C TYR A 37 -3.80 -13.86 -4.51
N LEU A 38 -3.80 -12.54 -4.25
CA LEU A 38 -3.40 -11.57 -5.28
C LEU A 38 -1.91 -11.68 -5.61
N MET A 39 -1.04 -11.72 -4.59
CA MET A 39 0.41 -11.80 -4.80
C MET A 39 0.80 -13.17 -5.36
N SER A 40 0.16 -14.26 -4.91
CA SER A 40 0.38 -15.59 -5.50
C SER A 40 -0.03 -15.65 -6.97
N ARG A 41 -1.22 -15.13 -7.33
CA ARG A 41 -1.66 -15.03 -8.74
C ARG A 41 -0.71 -14.19 -9.58
N HIS A 42 -0.33 -13.02 -9.06
CA HIS A 42 0.59 -12.14 -9.77
C HIS A 42 1.95 -12.81 -9.99
N GLY A 43 2.45 -13.57 -9.01
CA GLY A 43 3.66 -14.37 -9.14
C GLY A 43 3.55 -15.41 -10.26
N MET A 44 2.45 -16.15 -10.31
CA MET A 44 2.21 -17.15 -11.38
C MET A 44 2.18 -16.50 -12.77
N PHE A 45 1.41 -15.42 -12.94
CA PHE A 45 1.35 -14.72 -14.23
C PHE A 45 2.68 -14.12 -14.63
N ALA A 46 3.43 -13.55 -13.68
CA ALA A 46 4.75 -12.99 -13.96
C ALA A 46 5.75 -14.07 -14.41
N HIS A 47 5.70 -15.26 -13.82
CA HIS A 47 6.56 -16.37 -14.22
C HIS A 47 6.27 -16.81 -15.66
N VAL A 48 5.01 -17.11 -15.99
CA VAL A 48 4.61 -17.52 -17.35
C VAL A 48 4.89 -16.42 -18.38
N ALA A 49 4.61 -15.16 -18.04
CA ALA A 49 4.90 -14.04 -18.92
C ALA A 49 6.41 -13.87 -19.17
N SER A 50 7.26 -14.14 -18.17
CA SER A 50 8.72 -14.07 -18.33
C SER A 50 9.20 -15.09 -19.36
N GLU A 51 8.76 -16.34 -19.25
CA GLU A 51 9.14 -17.39 -20.20
C GLU A 51 8.70 -17.05 -21.63
N LEU A 52 7.46 -16.57 -21.80
CA LEU A 52 6.95 -16.14 -23.11
C LEU A 52 7.74 -14.95 -23.68
N VAL A 53 8.14 -14.01 -22.84
CA VAL A 53 8.95 -12.85 -23.26
C VAL A 53 10.34 -13.31 -23.67
N ASP A 54 10.96 -14.20 -22.90
CA ASP A 54 12.27 -14.76 -23.21
C ASP A 54 12.24 -15.50 -24.56
N ASP A 55 11.26 -16.37 -24.79
CA ASP A 55 11.09 -17.11 -26.05
C ASP A 55 10.80 -16.17 -27.23
N ALA A 56 9.89 -15.21 -27.07
CA ALA A 56 9.54 -14.27 -28.12
C ALA A 56 10.69 -13.32 -28.48
N SER A 57 11.57 -13.00 -27.51
CA SER A 57 12.71 -12.09 -27.74
C SER A 57 13.76 -12.66 -28.69
N LEU A 58 13.78 -13.98 -28.88
CA LEU A 58 14.71 -14.65 -29.78
C LEU A 58 14.30 -14.55 -31.26
N ILE A 59 13.07 -14.07 -31.55
CA ILE A 59 12.49 -14.05 -32.89
C ILE A 59 11.83 -12.70 -33.16
N ASP A 60 12.26 -11.97 -34.19
CA ASP A 60 11.70 -10.65 -34.53
C ASP A 60 10.17 -10.68 -34.75
N ALA A 61 9.67 -11.73 -35.42
CA ALA A 61 8.24 -11.95 -35.60
C ALA A 61 7.51 -12.30 -34.28
N GLY A 62 8.22 -12.95 -33.34
CA GLY A 62 7.70 -13.32 -32.02
C GLY A 62 7.39 -12.10 -31.16
N ILE A 63 8.25 -11.09 -31.19
CA ILE A 63 8.04 -9.83 -30.46
C ILE A 63 6.76 -9.12 -30.92
N ILE A 64 6.57 -9.01 -32.24
CA ILE A 64 5.39 -8.34 -32.82
C ILE A 64 4.12 -9.12 -32.45
N PHE A 65 4.17 -10.45 -32.56
CA PHE A 65 3.06 -11.32 -32.22
C PHE A 65 2.67 -11.21 -30.73
N LEU A 66 3.62 -11.41 -29.82
CA LEU A 66 3.35 -11.41 -28.37
C LEU A 66 2.85 -10.04 -27.89
N LEU A 67 3.39 -8.95 -28.46
CA LEU A 67 2.93 -7.60 -28.13
C LEU A 67 1.47 -7.37 -28.56
N GLY A 68 1.09 -7.85 -29.74
CA GLY A 68 -0.30 -7.82 -30.22
C GLY A 68 -1.24 -8.58 -29.29
N GLU A 69 -0.87 -9.80 -28.91
CA GLU A 69 -1.64 -10.65 -28.00
C GLU A 69 -1.80 -10.01 -26.61
N PHE A 70 -0.75 -9.42 -26.04
CA PHE A 70 -0.85 -8.71 -24.76
C PHE A 70 -1.80 -7.51 -24.82
N GLN A 71 -1.85 -6.80 -25.95
CA GLN A 71 -2.80 -5.71 -26.13
C GLN A 71 -4.23 -6.23 -26.22
N SER A 72 -4.47 -7.31 -26.98
CA SER A 72 -5.77 -7.98 -27.06
C SER A 72 -6.25 -8.45 -25.69
N LEU A 73 -5.39 -9.15 -24.94
CA LEU A 73 -5.69 -9.61 -23.58
C LEU A 73 -6.03 -8.45 -22.64
N ARG A 74 -5.32 -7.33 -22.74
CA ARG A 74 -5.60 -6.14 -21.93
C ARG A 74 -6.98 -5.56 -22.22
N ILE A 75 -7.47 -5.63 -23.45
CA ILE A 75 -8.84 -5.20 -23.82
C ILE A 75 -9.85 -6.17 -23.21
N CYS A 76 -9.68 -7.48 -23.44
CA CYS A 76 -10.58 -8.50 -22.90
C CYS A 76 -10.71 -8.42 -21.36
N ILE A 77 -9.60 -8.20 -20.64
CA ILE A 77 -9.63 -8.08 -19.16
C ILE A 77 -10.42 -6.84 -18.71
N LYS A 78 -10.34 -5.73 -19.44
CA LYS A 78 -11.13 -4.53 -19.11
C LYS A 78 -12.62 -4.75 -19.35
N ASP A 79 -12.97 -5.47 -20.41
CA ASP A 79 -14.35 -5.78 -20.74
C ASP A 79 -14.97 -6.75 -19.71
N THR A 80 -14.17 -7.66 -19.14
CA THR A 80 -14.64 -8.57 -18.07
C THR A 80 -14.95 -7.89 -16.74
N ASP A 81 -14.43 -6.69 -16.48
CA ASP A 81 -14.76 -5.88 -15.29
C ASP A 81 -16.08 -5.09 -15.48
N SER A 82 -16.53 -4.99 -16.74
CA SER A 82 -17.79 -4.34 -17.13
C SER A 82 -18.84 -5.42 -17.32
N GLY A 83 -19.49 -5.83 -16.21
CA GLY A 83 -20.59 -6.80 -16.24
C GLY A 83 -21.56 -6.53 -17.39
N GLY A 84 -21.81 -7.56 -18.20
CA GLY A 84 -22.47 -7.40 -19.50
C GLY A 84 -23.83 -6.71 -19.45
N ASP A 85 -24.04 -5.79 -20.39
CA ASP A 85 -25.34 -5.57 -21.00
C ASP A 85 -25.18 -5.18 -22.47
N ILE A 86 -26.03 -5.77 -23.30
CA ILE A 86 -26.16 -5.50 -24.73
C ILE A 86 -26.98 -4.23 -24.84
N GLY A 87 -26.37 -3.11 -25.24
CA GLY A 87 -27.13 -1.88 -25.46
C GLY A 87 -26.31 -0.75 -26.07
N MET A 88 -26.53 -0.47 -27.36
CA MET A 88 -26.04 0.75 -27.99
C MET A 88 -26.63 1.98 -27.28
N SER A 89 -25.79 2.90 -26.79
CA SER A 89 -26.20 4.31 -26.70
C SER A 89 -25.03 5.26 -26.54
N ARG A 90 -25.05 6.30 -27.38
CA ARG A 90 -24.15 7.44 -27.41
C ARG A 90 -24.33 8.35 -26.18
N ASN A 91 -23.20 8.89 -25.73
CA ASN A 91 -23.02 10.14 -24.99
C ASN A 91 -23.64 10.22 -23.58
N LYS A 92 -22.82 10.11 -22.52
CA LYS A 92 -22.72 11.15 -21.46
C LYS A 92 -21.58 10.88 -20.47
N THR A 93 -20.90 11.96 -20.14
CA THR A 93 -19.94 12.19 -19.05
C THR A 93 -20.27 11.51 -17.72
N SER A 94 -19.28 10.90 -17.08
CA SER A 94 -18.92 11.14 -15.67
C SER A 94 -17.64 10.37 -15.33
N GLU A 95 -16.66 11.09 -14.79
CA GLU A 95 -15.44 10.55 -14.20
C GLU A 95 -15.77 9.65 -13.01
N GLU A 96 -15.27 8.42 -13.00
CA GLU A 96 -14.77 7.80 -11.77
C GLU A 96 -13.79 6.68 -12.14
N THR A 97 -12.54 7.06 -12.44
CA THR A 97 -11.44 6.11 -12.49
C THR A 97 -11.19 5.61 -11.08
N GLN A 98 -11.51 4.34 -10.81
CA GLN A 98 -10.99 3.65 -9.62
C GLN A 98 -9.46 3.55 -9.75
N VAL A 99 -8.79 4.58 -9.27
CA VAL A 99 -7.34 4.60 -9.12
C VAL A 99 -6.99 3.55 -8.07
N VAL A 100 -6.31 2.49 -8.49
CA VAL A 100 -5.62 1.55 -7.59
C VAL A 100 -4.77 2.38 -6.64
N ARG A 101 -5.22 2.52 -5.39
CA ARG A 101 -4.46 3.24 -4.38
C ARG A 101 -3.17 2.47 -4.15
N ASN A 102 -2.05 3.13 -4.47
CA ASN A 102 -0.73 2.68 -4.03
C ASN A 102 -0.80 2.27 -2.55
N PRO A 103 -0.23 1.12 -2.17
CA PRO A 103 -0.23 0.69 -0.79
C PRO A 103 0.33 1.83 0.07
N ASN A 104 -0.44 2.21 1.11
CA ASN A 104 -0.06 3.30 2.00
C ASN A 104 1.40 3.15 2.37
N LEU A 105 2.22 4.18 2.04
CA LEU A 105 3.63 4.21 2.42
C LEU A 105 3.71 3.87 3.90
N VAL A 106 4.23 2.67 4.20
CA VAL A 106 4.39 2.21 5.57
C VAL A 106 5.31 3.22 6.23
N ARG A 107 4.73 4.11 7.04
CA ARG A 107 5.47 5.08 7.82
C ARG A 107 6.38 4.28 8.73
N ALA A 108 7.69 4.36 8.51
CA ALA A 108 8.64 3.90 9.49
C ALA A 108 8.23 4.46 10.85
N LYS A 109 8.05 3.60 11.85
CA LYS A 109 7.86 4.03 13.24
C LYS A 109 9.19 4.57 13.76
N ARG A 110 9.52 5.78 13.32
CA ARG A 110 10.37 6.70 14.04
C ARG A 110 9.69 8.06 13.95
N CYS A 111 9.59 8.72 15.10
CA CYS A 111 9.00 10.04 15.26
C CYS A 111 9.64 11.03 14.26
N GLY A 112 9.05 11.16 13.07
CA GLY A 112 9.32 12.30 12.21
C GLY A 112 8.84 13.53 12.98
N LYS A 113 9.76 14.43 13.31
CA LYS A 113 9.41 15.74 13.88
C LYS A 113 8.30 16.34 13.01
N ARG A 114 7.12 16.58 13.58
CA ARG A 114 6.04 17.28 12.89
C ARG A 114 6.58 18.64 12.47
N LEU A 115 6.59 18.91 11.16
CA LEU A 115 6.83 20.26 10.67
C LEU A 115 5.72 21.14 11.23
N LYS A 116 6.12 22.18 11.97
CA LYS A 116 5.19 23.09 12.63
C LYS A 116 4.73 24.10 11.58
N SER A 117 3.42 24.28 11.41
CA SER A 117 2.91 25.30 10.50
C SER A 117 3.34 26.68 10.96
N GLU A 118 3.42 27.65 10.05
CA GLU A 118 3.76 29.05 10.37
C GLU A 118 2.87 29.62 11.48
N LYS A 119 1.58 29.25 11.47
CA LYS A 119 0.60 29.62 12.50
C LYS A 119 0.90 29.04 13.89
N ALA A 120 1.64 27.94 13.96
CA ALA A 120 2.05 27.31 15.21
C ALA A 120 3.44 27.77 15.70
N LEU A 121 4.22 28.46 14.85
CA LEU A 121 5.45 29.17 15.24
C LEU A 121 5.14 30.52 15.88
N SER A 122 4.05 31.19 15.48
CA SER A 122 3.62 32.49 16.02
C SER A 122 2.87 32.42 17.37
N GLN A 123 2.41 31.24 17.80
CA GLN A 123 1.78 31.04 19.12
C GLN A 123 2.80 30.87 20.26
N SER A 124 3.88 31.65 20.21
CA SER A 124 5.05 31.52 21.06
C SER A 124 5.02 32.48 22.25
N SER A 125 4.14 32.20 23.21
CA SER A 125 4.46 32.13 24.64
C SER A 125 3.17 31.82 25.39
N ARG A 126 3.18 30.73 26.16
CA ARG A 126 1.99 30.27 26.86
C ARG A 126 1.74 31.20 28.05
N GLN A 127 0.69 32.01 27.97
CA GLN A 127 0.28 32.90 29.04
C GLN A 127 -0.42 32.14 30.17
N CYS A 128 -0.14 32.53 31.41
CA CYS A 128 -0.83 32.08 32.60
C CYS A 128 -2.31 32.40 32.48
N ARG A 129 -3.18 31.39 32.59
CA ARG A 129 -4.63 31.60 32.49
C ARG A 129 -5.24 32.32 33.70
N ALA A 130 -4.49 32.48 34.78
CA ALA A 130 -4.96 33.17 35.99
C ALA A 130 -4.61 34.66 35.99
N CYS A 131 -3.40 35.04 35.54
CA CYS A 131 -2.92 36.42 35.60
C CYS A 131 -2.44 36.99 34.25
N GLY A 132 -2.47 36.21 33.16
CA GLY A 132 -2.10 36.65 31.81
C GLY A 132 -0.59 36.72 31.51
N ASN A 133 0.28 36.60 32.51
CA ASN A 133 1.73 36.69 32.31
C ASN A 133 2.30 35.43 31.64
N SER A 134 3.29 35.58 30.76
CA SER A 134 3.93 34.47 30.04
C SER A 134 5.09 33.80 30.79
N GLU A 135 5.48 34.33 31.96
CA GLU A 135 6.63 33.84 32.73
C GLU A 135 6.36 32.52 33.45
N HIS A 136 5.11 32.26 33.84
CA HIS A 136 4.73 31.08 34.62
C HIS A 136 3.41 30.48 34.13
N ASP A 137 3.10 29.25 34.56
CA ASP A 137 1.83 28.59 34.27
C ASP A 137 0.85 28.79 35.44
N LYS A 138 -0.44 28.52 35.22
CA LYS A 138 -1.50 28.61 36.25
C LYS A 138 -1.13 27.88 37.54
N ARG A 139 -0.40 26.77 37.46
CA ARG A 139 -0.01 25.94 38.62
C ARG A 139 1.03 26.59 39.52
N THR A 140 1.88 27.44 38.95
CA THR A 140 2.94 28.18 39.64
C THR A 140 2.61 29.66 39.73
N CYS A 141 1.33 30.01 39.62
CA CYS A 141 0.89 31.39 39.61
C CYS A 141 0.96 31.98 41.03
N PRO A 142 1.78 33.01 41.27
CA PRO A 142 1.95 33.58 42.60
C PRO A 142 0.66 34.23 43.13
N THR A 143 -0.24 34.70 42.25
CA THR A 143 -1.57 35.20 42.66
C THR A 143 -2.53 34.08 43.09
N LEU A 144 -2.27 32.82 42.72
CA LEU A 144 -3.02 31.67 43.22
C LEU A 144 -2.37 31.01 44.45
N GLN A 145 -1.06 31.19 44.65
CA GLN A 145 -0.33 30.65 45.82
C GLN A 145 -0.35 31.58 47.04
N ASN A 146 -0.43 32.91 46.85
CA ASN A 146 -0.54 33.88 47.94
C ASN A 146 -2.01 34.20 48.31
N ARG A 147 -2.88 33.20 48.36
CA ARG A 147 -4.26 33.34 48.88
C ARG A 147 -4.46 32.45 50.10
#